data_AF-A0AA38EH69-F1
#
_entry.id   AF-A0AA38EH69-F1
#
_cell.length_a   1.000
_cell.length_b   1.000
_cell.length_c   1.000
_cell.angle_alpha   90.00
_cell.angle_beta   90.00
_cell.angle_gamma   90.00
#
_symmetry.space_group_name_H-M   'P 1'
#
loop_
_entity.id
_entity.type
_entity.pdbx_description
1 polymer ?
#
loop_
_entity_poly.entity_id
_entity_poly.type
_entity_poly.pdbx_seq_one_letter_code
_entity_poly.pdbx_strand_id
1 'polypeptide(L)'
;MSSTERGWLRIIAAAVLAVIAQLTAATALADPEPAPPPTPVASDNANNDANPQLLHNITYRARADGTSRGAVVAYKIDDNNVNSDQPNLLPGMTFEVNTVLHDPKKAGMEISIQWPYGSNLHCEILSDDQIVAEADQFIAPRLFRPKDDPLYGTLQCGAPLDTATSNAVPAPEPAT
;
A
#
# COMPACT_ATOMS: atom_id res chain seq x y z
N MET A 1 -36.27 -34.11 49.36
CA MET A 1 -37.71 -34.34 49.12
C MET A 1 -38.37 -33.00 48.90
N SER A 2 -39.00 -32.85 47.74
CA SER A 2 -39.80 -31.68 47.32
C SER A 2 -41.12 -31.64 48.08
N SER A 3 -41.61 -30.45 48.42
CA SER A 3 -43.05 -30.14 48.35
C SER A 3 -43.19 -28.61 48.33
N THR A 4 -43.45 -27.95 47.19
CA THR A 4 -44.80 -27.60 46.66
C THR A 4 -45.62 -26.88 47.76
N GLU A 5 -46.09 -25.63 47.62
CA GLU A 5 -47.01 -25.14 46.59
C GLU A 5 -47.04 -23.59 46.49
N ARG A 6 -47.44 -23.15 45.31
CA ARG A 6 -47.73 -21.77 44.89
C ARG A 6 -49.04 -21.28 45.52
N GLY A 7 -49.05 -20.02 45.92
CA GLY A 7 -50.27 -19.24 46.16
C GLY A 7 -50.12 -17.85 45.56
N TRP A 8 -50.59 -17.67 44.32
CA TRP A 8 -50.62 -16.39 43.62
C TRP A 8 -51.96 -15.71 43.86
N LEU A 9 -51.96 -14.44 44.32
CA LEU A 9 -53.15 -13.60 44.37
C LEU A 9 -52.82 -12.12 44.14
N ARG A 10 -53.44 -11.60 43.05
CA ARG A 10 -54.01 -10.24 42.83
C ARG A 10 -52.99 -9.15 42.50
N ILE A 11 -53.25 -8.20 41.58
CA ILE A 11 -54.36 -7.22 41.59
C ILE A 11 -54.77 -6.82 40.15
N ILE A 12 -56.07 -6.52 39.99
CA ILE A 12 -56.81 -6.08 38.79
C ILE A 12 -57.01 -4.56 38.85
N ALA A 13 -56.89 -3.85 37.72
CA ALA A 13 -57.62 -2.64 37.31
C ALA A 13 -57.05 -2.16 35.95
N ALA A 14 -57.76 -1.68 34.93
CA ALA A 14 -59.16 -1.31 34.75
C ALA A 14 -59.49 -1.23 33.24
N ALA A 15 -60.78 -1.35 32.93
CA ALA A 15 -61.53 -0.73 31.83
C ALA A 15 -61.18 -1.04 30.37
N VAL A 16 -62.01 -1.94 29.81
CA VAL A 16 -62.41 -2.06 28.41
C VAL A 16 -63.01 -0.74 27.90
N LEU A 17 -62.65 -0.33 26.67
CA LEU A 17 -63.53 0.15 25.58
C LEU A 17 -62.70 0.91 24.53
N ALA A 18 -62.49 0.31 23.36
CA ALA A 18 -62.48 0.97 22.04
C ALA A 18 -61.96 -0.02 20.98
N VAL A 19 -62.86 -0.87 20.53
CA VAL A 19 -62.79 -1.42 19.16
C VAL A 19 -63.04 -0.23 18.22
N ILE A 20 -62.40 -0.27 17.04
CA ILE A 20 -62.70 0.52 15.83
C ILE A 20 -62.00 1.89 15.78
N ALA A 21 -60.87 1.96 15.05
CA ALA A 21 -60.46 3.04 14.13
C ALA A 21 -58.92 3.16 13.97
N GLN A 22 -58.18 2.06 13.84
CA GLN A 22 -56.81 2.12 13.33
C GLN A 22 -56.79 2.13 11.80
N LEU A 23 -57.34 3.18 11.18
CA LEU A 23 -57.16 3.48 9.74
C LEU A 23 -57.49 4.96 9.49
N THR A 24 -56.68 5.87 10.01
CA THR A 24 -56.48 7.19 9.37
C THR A 24 -55.03 7.60 9.57
N ALA A 25 -54.33 7.80 8.45
CA ALA A 25 -52.98 8.34 8.43
C ALA A 25 -53.03 9.78 8.94
N ALA A 26 -52.35 10.07 10.04
CA ALA A 26 -52.09 11.45 10.44
C ALA A 26 -51.08 12.06 9.47
N THR A 27 -51.49 13.08 8.71
CA THR A 27 -50.56 13.99 8.03
C THR A 27 -49.87 14.82 9.11
N ALA A 28 -48.70 14.37 9.56
CA ALA A 28 -47.84 15.20 10.40
C ALA A 28 -47.26 16.34 9.56
N LEU A 29 -47.55 17.57 9.97
CA LEU A 29 -46.89 18.79 9.53
C LEU A 29 -45.37 18.65 9.75
N ALA A 30 -44.60 18.98 8.71
CA ALA A 30 -43.15 18.93 8.74
C ALA A 30 -42.57 19.83 9.86
N ASP A 31 -41.89 19.20 10.81
CA ASP A 31 -40.92 19.85 11.69
C ASP A 31 -39.68 20.19 10.84
N PRO A 32 -39.10 21.41 10.91
CA PRO A 32 -37.88 21.71 10.19
C PRO A 32 -36.72 20.92 10.82
N GLU A 33 -36.31 19.86 10.11
CA GLU A 33 -35.22 18.96 10.49
C GLU A 33 -33.95 19.75 10.84
N PRO A 34 -33.28 19.47 11.98
CA PRO A 34 -31.96 20.01 12.27
C PRO A 34 -31.01 19.63 11.13
N ALA A 35 -30.32 20.62 10.56
CA ALA A 35 -29.38 20.42 9.48
C ALA A 35 -28.42 19.26 9.83
N PRO A 36 -28.21 18.30 8.91
CA PRO A 36 -27.31 17.19 9.15
C PRO A 36 -25.90 17.72 9.46
N PRO A 37 -25.13 17.01 10.32
CA PRO A 37 -23.72 17.34 10.53
C PRO A 37 -22.99 17.35 9.17
N PRO A 38 -21.97 18.20 8.98
CA PRO A 38 -21.23 18.24 7.73
C PRO A 38 -20.74 16.83 7.41
N THR A 39 -21.17 16.33 6.26
CA THR A 39 -20.70 15.07 5.70
C THR A 39 -19.18 15.15 5.66
N PRO A 40 -18.43 14.13 6.13
CA PRO A 40 -17.03 14.03 5.78
C PRO A 40 -16.98 14.06 4.27
N VAL A 41 -16.36 15.10 3.71
CA VAL A 41 -16.00 15.11 2.30
C VAL A 41 -15.24 13.80 2.08
N ALA A 42 -15.83 12.91 1.27
CA ALA A 42 -15.09 11.80 0.74
C ALA A 42 -13.85 12.42 0.10
N SER A 43 -12.66 12.08 0.60
CA SER A 43 -11.44 12.35 -0.14
C SER A 43 -11.66 11.74 -1.52
N ASP A 44 -11.66 12.59 -2.54
CA ASP A 44 -11.70 12.24 -3.95
C ASP A 44 -10.45 11.44 -4.30
N ASN A 45 -10.39 10.18 -3.86
CA ASN A 45 -9.40 9.18 -4.24
C ASN A 45 -9.83 8.47 -5.54
N ALA A 46 -10.45 9.23 -6.45
CA ALA A 46 -10.80 8.79 -7.78
C ALA A 46 -10.20 9.81 -8.75
N ASN A 47 -9.01 9.48 -9.27
CA ASN A 47 -8.19 10.26 -10.21
C ASN A 47 -7.17 11.23 -9.57
N ASN A 48 -6.19 10.70 -8.83
CA ASN A 48 -4.85 11.31 -8.75
C ASN A 48 -4.11 11.10 -10.09
N ASP A 49 -4.70 11.54 -11.19
CA ASP A 49 -3.98 11.70 -12.45
C ASP A 49 -3.20 13.00 -12.33
N ALA A 50 -1.91 12.87 -11.94
CA ALA A 50 -0.85 13.85 -12.08
C ALA A 50 -1.33 15.32 -12.14
N ASN A 51 -1.92 15.82 -11.04
CA ASN A 51 -2.05 17.26 -10.90
C ASN A 51 -0.61 17.78 -10.71
N PRO A 52 -0.02 18.54 -11.64
CA PRO A 52 1.38 18.95 -11.55
C PRO A 52 1.66 19.90 -10.37
N GLN A 53 0.62 20.30 -9.63
CA GLN A 53 0.74 21.07 -8.38
C GLN A 53 0.55 20.23 -7.12
N LEU A 54 0.09 18.98 -7.22
CA LEU A 54 -0.06 18.09 -6.07
C LEU A 54 1.23 17.29 -5.90
N LEU A 55 1.81 17.39 -4.71
CA LEU A 55 3.00 16.65 -4.33
C LEU A 55 2.60 15.46 -3.48
N HIS A 56 3.12 14.29 -3.80
CA HIS A 56 2.88 13.04 -3.11
C HIS A 56 4.10 12.65 -2.29
N ASN A 57 3.88 12.24 -1.03
CA ASN A 57 4.96 11.70 -0.22
C ASN A 57 5.19 10.24 -0.61
N ILE A 58 6.38 9.95 -1.13
CA ILE A 58 6.76 8.61 -1.56
C ILE A 58 7.74 8.02 -0.55
N THR A 59 7.34 6.92 0.07
CA THR A 59 8.19 6.13 0.98
C THR A 59 8.69 4.90 0.25
N TYR A 60 10.00 4.76 0.19
CA TYR A 60 10.67 3.57 -0.35
C TYR A 60 11.15 2.70 0.79
N ARG A 61 10.79 1.41 0.78
CA ARG A 61 11.19 0.42 1.77
C ARG A 61 11.86 -0.76 1.09
N ALA A 62 13.09 -1.05 1.49
CA ALA A 62 13.91 -2.13 0.94
C ALA A 62 14.39 -3.06 2.05
N ARG A 63 14.28 -4.37 1.84
CA ARG A 63 14.75 -5.40 2.78
C ARG A 63 15.48 -6.52 2.05
N ALA A 64 16.39 -7.14 2.79
CA ALA A 64 17.03 -8.38 2.39
C ALA A 64 16.93 -9.38 3.56
N ASP A 65 16.10 -10.41 3.43
CA ASP A 65 15.82 -11.37 4.51
C ASP A 65 16.83 -12.53 4.59
N GLY A 66 17.95 -12.41 3.89
CA GLY A 66 19.04 -13.39 3.85
C GLY A 66 20.40 -12.71 3.95
N THR A 67 21.46 -13.49 3.76
CA THR A 67 22.82 -12.94 3.78
C THR A 67 23.04 -12.09 2.53
N SER A 68 22.94 -10.78 2.66
CA SER A 68 23.26 -9.82 1.61
C SER A 68 24.47 -8.96 2.02
N ARG A 69 25.29 -8.55 1.04
CA ARG A 69 26.35 -7.55 1.23
C ARG A 69 26.44 -6.67 0.00
N GLY A 70 27.04 -5.49 0.18
CA GLY A 70 27.20 -4.51 -0.90
C GLY A 70 25.86 -4.17 -1.53
N ALA A 71 24.81 -4.06 -0.71
CA ALA A 71 23.50 -3.70 -1.21
C ALA A 71 23.52 -2.26 -1.71
N VAL A 72 22.94 -2.04 -2.89
CA VAL A 72 22.73 -0.70 -3.45
C VAL A 72 21.24 -0.55 -3.67
N VAL A 73 20.66 0.51 -3.12
CA VAL A 73 19.26 0.86 -3.32
C VAL A 73 19.21 2.14 -4.13
N ALA A 74 18.74 2.06 -5.37
CA ALA A 74 18.49 3.21 -6.22
C ALA A 74 17.00 3.54 -6.23
N TYR A 75 16.64 4.82 -6.14
CA TYR A 75 15.25 5.26 -6.08
C TYR A 75 15.08 6.65 -6.68
N LYS A 76 13.88 6.97 -7.17
CA LYS A 76 13.55 8.31 -7.65
C LYS A 76 13.47 9.29 -6.48
N ILE A 77 14.28 10.35 -6.53
CA ILE A 77 14.24 11.43 -5.53
C ILE A 77 13.28 12.56 -5.96
N ASP A 78 13.11 12.71 -7.27
CA ASP A 78 12.13 13.57 -7.92
C ASP A 78 11.72 12.92 -9.27
N ASP A 79 10.86 13.57 -10.06
CA ASP A 79 10.33 12.99 -11.30
C ASP A 79 11.42 12.63 -12.34
N ASN A 80 12.57 13.30 -12.30
CA ASN A 80 13.63 13.19 -13.32
C ASN A 80 14.93 12.62 -12.76
N ASN A 81 15.16 12.71 -11.46
CA ASN A 81 16.43 12.35 -10.84
C ASN A 81 16.35 11.07 -10.02
N VAL A 82 17.44 10.31 -10.03
CA VAL A 82 17.61 9.07 -9.27
C VAL A 82 18.73 9.28 -8.27
N ASN A 83 18.50 8.87 -7.02
CA ASN A 83 19.55 8.77 -6.01
C ASN A 83 19.90 7.29 -5.77
N SER A 84 21.09 7.03 -5.21
CA SER A 84 21.52 5.69 -4.84
C SER A 84 22.22 5.69 -3.51
N ASP A 85 21.75 4.84 -2.60
CA ASP A 85 22.33 4.63 -1.28
C ASP A 85 22.91 3.21 -1.15
N GLN A 86 23.85 3.05 -0.23
CA GLN A 86 24.50 1.76 0.04
C GLN A 86 24.25 1.30 1.48
N PRO A 87 22.99 0.96 1.84
CA PRO A 87 22.65 0.55 3.19
C PRO A 87 23.23 -0.83 3.52
N ASN A 88 23.45 -1.08 4.81
CA ASN A 88 23.77 -2.42 5.28
C ASN A 88 22.47 -3.20 5.58
N LEU A 89 21.96 -3.91 4.58
CA LEU A 89 20.74 -4.73 4.68
C LEU A 89 21.02 -6.08 5.36
N LEU A 90 21.25 -6.05 6.67
CA LEU A 90 21.27 -7.29 7.46
C LEU A 90 19.87 -7.90 7.55
N PRO A 91 19.73 -9.23 7.72
CA PRO A 91 18.44 -9.88 7.91
C PRO A 91 17.60 -9.18 8.99
N GLY A 92 16.36 -8.83 8.65
CA GLY A 92 15.43 -8.10 9.53
C GLY A 92 15.60 -6.58 9.56
N MET A 93 16.62 -6.03 8.88
CA MET A 93 16.77 -4.58 8.70
C MET A 93 15.97 -4.11 7.50
N THR A 94 15.37 -2.93 7.63
CA THR A 94 14.69 -2.23 6.54
C THR A 94 15.40 -0.93 6.28
N PHE A 95 15.79 -0.71 5.02
CA PHE A 95 16.11 0.62 4.54
C PHE A 95 14.80 1.33 4.23
N GLU A 96 14.65 2.55 4.73
CA GLU A 96 13.48 3.38 4.49
C GLU A 96 13.92 4.81 4.19
N VAL A 97 13.37 5.39 3.12
CA VAL A 97 13.59 6.78 2.75
C VAL A 97 12.32 7.41 2.22
N ASN A 98 12.09 8.67 2.57
CA ASN A 98 10.96 9.46 2.10
C ASN A 98 11.42 10.50 1.08
N THR A 99 10.66 10.64 0.00
CA THR A 99 10.90 11.58 -1.09
C THR A 99 9.56 12.21 -1.50
N VAL A 100 9.61 13.19 -2.39
CA VAL A 100 8.40 13.89 -2.83
C VAL A 100 8.38 13.97 -4.35
N LEU A 101 7.34 13.42 -4.96
CA LEU A 101 7.15 13.36 -6.42
C LEU A 101 5.84 14.04 -6.81
N HIS A 102 5.74 14.57 -8.04
CA HIS A 102 4.47 15.07 -8.58
C HIS A 102 3.61 13.93 -9.13
N ASP A 103 4.23 12.92 -9.71
CA ASP A 103 3.53 11.75 -10.24
C ASP A 103 3.94 10.48 -9.48
N PRO A 104 3.07 9.91 -8.64
CA PRO A 104 3.38 8.70 -7.91
C PRO A 104 3.56 7.49 -8.83
N LYS A 105 3.05 7.53 -10.08
CA LYS A 105 3.26 6.48 -11.08
C LYS A 105 4.70 6.43 -11.59
N LYS A 106 5.49 7.49 -11.36
CA LYS A 106 6.93 7.54 -11.67
C LYS A 106 7.81 7.08 -10.52
N ALA A 107 7.22 6.77 -9.36
CA ALA A 107 7.98 6.22 -8.24
C ALA A 107 8.54 4.84 -8.61
N GLY A 108 9.86 4.70 -8.53
CA GLY A 108 10.59 3.50 -8.92
C GLY A 108 11.77 3.25 -7.99
N MET A 109 12.05 1.99 -7.73
CA MET A 109 13.16 1.54 -6.88
C MET A 109 13.82 0.27 -7.43
N GLU A 110 15.14 0.25 -7.37
CA GLU A 110 16.00 -0.90 -7.65
C GLU A 110 16.80 -1.26 -6.40
N ILE A 111 16.80 -2.54 -6.04
CA ILE A 111 17.70 -3.08 -5.02
C ILE A 111 18.64 -4.04 -5.73
N SER A 112 19.94 -3.85 -5.58
CA SER A 112 20.94 -4.81 -6.03
C SER A 112 21.79 -5.30 -4.87
N ILE A 113 22.21 -6.57 -4.92
CA ILE A 113 23.13 -7.16 -3.94
C ILE A 113 24.37 -7.70 -4.63
N GLN A 114 25.48 -7.70 -3.91
CA GLN A 114 26.74 -8.19 -4.43
C GLN A 114 26.72 -9.72 -4.59
N TRP A 115 27.15 -10.22 -5.74
CA TRP A 115 27.56 -11.62 -5.88
C TRP A 115 28.74 -11.94 -4.92
N PRO A 116 28.84 -13.13 -4.28
CA PRO A 116 28.08 -14.37 -4.45
C PRO A 116 26.87 -14.52 -3.52
N TYR A 117 26.51 -13.42 -2.85
CA TYR A 117 25.45 -13.43 -1.85
C TYR A 117 24.08 -13.69 -2.49
N GLY A 118 23.15 -14.15 -1.67
CA GLY A 118 21.79 -14.46 -2.07
C GLY A 118 20.85 -14.23 -0.89
N SER A 119 19.68 -13.70 -1.20
CA SER A 119 18.69 -13.25 -0.23
C SER A 119 17.31 -13.29 -0.87
N ASN A 120 16.28 -13.36 -0.04
CA ASN A 120 14.99 -12.83 -0.46
C ASN A 120 15.10 -11.31 -0.42
N LEU A 121 14.91 -10.66 -1.57
CA LEU A 121 14.84 -9.21 -1.69
C LEU A 121 13.37 -8.83 -1.69
N HIS A 122 13.03 -7.86 -0.85
CA HIS A 122 11.70 -7.29 -0.77
C HIS A 122 11.81 -5.80 -0.99
N CYS A 123 10.95 -5.27 -1.85
CA CYS A 123 10.89 -3.85 -2.14
C CYS A 123 9.44 -3.39 -2.16
N GLU A 124 9.17 -2.27 -1.49
CA GLU A 124 7.84 -1.72 -1.29
C GLU A 124 7.91 -0.21 -1.49
N ILE A 125 6.93 0.32 -2.22
CA ILE A 125 6.79 1.75 -2.51
C ILE A 125 5.40 2.16 -2.03
N LEU A 126 5.38 3.12 -1.11
CA LEU A 126 4.15 3.71 -0.61
C LEU A 126 4.02 5.14 -1.16
N SER A 127 2.84 5.49 -1.67
CA SER A 127 2.45 6.86 -1.98
C SER A 127 1.41 7.29 -0.97
N ASP A 128 1.69 8.33 -0.20
CA ASP A 128 0.78 8.84 0.85
C ASP A 128 0.29 7.71 1.77
N ASP A 129 1.24 6.88 2.24
CA ASP A 129 1.03 5.71 3.11
C ASP A 129 0.21 4.57 2.48
N GLN A 130 -0.03 4.59 1.17
CA GLN A 130 -0.68 3.51 0.42
C GLN A 130 0.34 2.76 -0.44
N ILE A 131 0.38 1.44 -0.35
CA ILE A 131 1.27 0.60 -1.17
C ILE A 131 0.84 0.72 -2.63
N VAL A 132 1.71 1.29 -3.47
CA VAL A 132 1.50 1.46 -4.92
C VAL A 132 2.26 0.44 -5.74
N ALA A 133 3.38 -0.07 -5.21
CA ALA A 133 4.14 -1.15 -5.82
C ALA A 133 4.85 -1.98 -4.74
N GLU A 134 4.87 -3.29 -4.94
CA GLU A 134 5.54 -4.24 -4.08
C GLU A 134 6.10 -5.36 -4.94
N ALA A 135 7.32 -5.79 -4.67
CA ALA A 135 7.91 -6.96 -5.32
C ALA A 135 8.81 -7.72 -4.35
N ASP A 136 8.77 -9.04 -4.51
CA ASP A 136 9.62 -9.98 -3.79
C ASP A 136 10.35 -10.87 -4.78
N GLN A 137 11.63 -11.07 -4.57
CA GLN A 137 12.42 -11.99 -5.38
C GLN A 137 13.46 -12.72 -4.56
N PHE A 138 13.42 -14.05 -4.67
CA PHE A 138 14.47 -14.88 -4.13
C PHE A 138 15.66 -14.96 -5.09
N ILE A 139 16.83 -14.51 -4.62
CA ILE A 139 18.10 -14.63 -5.31
C ILE A 139 18.90 -15.77 -4.69
N ALA A 140 19.04 -16.86 -5.45
CA ALA A 140 19.78 -18.05 -4.99
C ALA A 140 21.30 -17.78 -5.01
N PRO A 141 22.03 -17.96 -3.88
CA PRO A 141 23.48 -17.78 -3.82
C PRO A 141 24.21 -18.64 -4.86
N ARG A 142 25.20 -18.08 -5.55
CA ARG A 142 25.97 -18.81 -6.58
C ARG A 142 27.47 -18.71 -6.35
N LEU A 143 28.16 -19.84 -6.43
CA LEU A 143 29.62 -19.92 -6.29
C LEU A 143 30.40 -19.40 -7.49
N PHE A 144 29.76 -19.26 -8.65
CA PHE A 144 30.34 -18.63 -9.83
C PHE A 144 29.44 -17.51 -10.30
N ARG A 145 30.04 -16.41 -10.79
CA ARG A 145 29.27 -15.33 -11.40
C ARG A 145 28.52 -15.88 -12.61
N PRO A 146 27.19 -15.71 -12.70
CA PRO A 146 26.44 -16.05 -13.90
C PRO A 146 27.04 -15.30 -15.10
N LYS A 147 27.35 -16.03 -16.18
CA LYS A 147 27.83 -15.42 -17.43
C LYS A 147 26.68 -14.85 -18.27
N ASP A 148 25.51 -15.46 -18.16
CA ASP A 148 24.34 -15.16 -19.00
C ASP A 148 23.26 -14.37 -18.26
N ASP A 149 23.52 -13.94 -17.02
CA ASP A 149 22.57 -13.17 -16.19
C ASP A 149 23.25 -11.93 -15.58
N PRO A 150 23.27 -10.80 -16.31
CA PRO A 150 23.84 -9.55 -15.82
C PRO A 150 22.99 -8.90 -14.71
N LEU A 151 21.74 -9.35 -14.54
CA LEU A 151 20.78 -8.84 -13.55
C LEU A 151 20.72 -9.74 -12.31
N TYR A 152 21.70 -10.63 -12.14
CA TYR A 152 21.79 -11.44 -10.94
C TYR A 152 21.88 -10.56 -9.70
N GLY A 153 20.94 -10.76 -8.78
CA GLY A 153 20.91 -10.02 -7.52
C GLY A 153 20.26 -8.65 -7.61
N THR A 154 19.60 -8.30 -8.72
CA THR A 154 18.79 -7.08 -8.84
C THR A 154 17.30 -7.38 -8.71
N LEU A 155 16.56 -6.54 -8.00
CA LEU A 155 15.10 -6.51 -7.91
C LEU A 155 14.64 -5.09 -8.23
N GLN A 156 13.66 -4.97 -9.12
CA GLN A 156 13.04 -3.70 -9.52
C GLN A 156 11.58 -3.69 -9.08
N CYS A 157 11.10 -2.55 -8.58
CA CYS A 157 9.68 -2.30 -8.33
C CYS A 157 9.26 -0.90 -8.75
N GLY A 158 7.98 -0.80 -9.12
CA GLY A 158 7.39 0.46 -9.57
C GLY A 158 7.83 0.83 -10.98
N ALA A 159 8.00 2.12 -11.21
CA ALA A 159 8.46 2.67 -12.47
C ALA A 159 9.90 2.25 -12.78
N PRO A 160 10.26 2.05 -14.07
CA PRO A 160 11.64 1.80 -14.45
C PRO A 160 12.50 3.00 -14.08
N LEU A 161 13.63 2.72 -13.44
CA LEU A 161 14.67 3.71 -13.25
C LEU A 161 15.45 3.82 -14.57
N ASP A 162 15.64 5.03 -15.08
CA ASP A 162 16.62 5.32 -16.14
C ASP A 162 18.08 5.17 -15.62
N THR A 163 18.28 4.38 -14.56
CA THR A 163 19.59 3.83 -14.24
C THR A 163 19.95 2.94 -15.42
N ALA A 164 21.21 2.99 -15.86
CA ALA A 164 21.65 2.26 -17.03
C ALA A 164 21.67 0.72 -16.79
N THR A 165 20.51 0.10 -16.58
CA THR A 165 20.21 -1.22 -17.12
C THR A 165 19.80 -1.01 -18.58
N SER A 166 20.72 -0.42 -19.35
CA SER A 166 20.57 -0.34 -20.79
C SER A 166 20.80 -1.75 -21.31
N ASN A 167 19.71 -2.50 -21.50
CA ASN A 167 19.65 -3.49 -22.57
C ASN A 167 19.75 -2.73 -23.92
N ALA A 168 20.90 -2.10 -24.17
CA ALA A 168 21.34 -1.82 -25.50
C ALA A 168 21.78 -3.16 -26.08
N VAL A 169 20.85 -3.83 -26.76
CA VAL A 169 21.24 -4.76 -27.83
C VAL A 169 22.23 -3.98 -28.71
N PRO A 170 23.48 -4.44 -28.89
CA PRO A 170 24.39 -3.78 -29.81
C PRO A 170 23.72 -3.75 -31.18
N ALA A 171 23.49 -2.56 -31.73
CA ALA A 171 23.11 -2.43 -33.12
C ALA A 171 24.17 -3.13 -33.97
N PRO A 172 23.81 -3.96 -34.97
CA PRO A 172 24.80 -4.63 -35.78
C PRO A 172 25.65 -3.58 -36.51
N GLU A 173 26.97 -3.66 -36.33
CA GLU A 173 27.94 -2.84 -37.06
C GLU A 173 27.74 -3.04 -38.58
N PRO A 174 27.74 -1.97 -39.39
CA PRO A 174 27.71 -2.11 -40.83
C PRO A 174 29.05 -2.70 -41.30
N ALA A 175 28.97 -3.88 -41.92
CA ALA A 175 30.10 -4.50 -42.59
C ALA A 175 30.58 -3.61 -43.74
N THR A 176 31.85 -3.22 -43.70
CA THR A 176 32.60 -2.65 -44.83
C THR A 176 33.41 -3.71 -45.54
#